data_AF-A0A1J5P3Z4-F1
#
_entry.id   AF-A0A1J5P3Z4-F1
#
_cell.length_a   1.000
_cell.length_b   1.000
_cell.length_c   1.000
_cell.angle_alpha   90.00
_cell.angle_beta   90.00
_cell.angle_gamma   90.00
#
_symmetry.space_group_name_H-M   'P 1'
#
loop_
_entity.id
_entity.type
_entity.pdbx_description
1 polymer ?
#
loop_
_entity_poly.entity_id
_entity_poly.type
_entity_poly.pdbx_seq_one_letter_code
_entity_poly.pdbx_strand_id
1 'polypeptide(L)'
;MPETADNVAADFNVSRADQDAFAARSQARWAAAQQAGVFAAEIVPVSIAQRKGEPVVVTTDEHPRPGTTAEQLARLGGVNGADLSVTAGNASGVNDGAGALVVASAAAAKAQGLTPKARVVGMAVAGVEPRIMGIGPVPAVRKVLARAGLTLAQMDVIELNEAFAAQSLAVLRDLGLPDDAPHVNPNGGAIAVGHPLGMSGARLVMTAMYELHRRGGRYALCTMCIGVGQGIAMIIERV
;
A
#
# COMPACT_ATOMS: atom_id res chain seq x y z
N MET A 1 9.59 10.13 11.10
CA MET A 1 8.38 9.73 10.32
C MET A 1 7.14 9.64 11.20
N PRO A 2 7.12 8.93 12.35
CA PRO A 2 5.94 8.89 13.22
C PRO A 2 5.41 10.28 13.62
N GLU A 3 6.28 11.22 13.96
CA GLU A 3 5.88 12.61 14.30
C GLU A 3 5.11 13.31 13.16
N THR A 4 5.50 13.07 11.91
CA THR A 4 4.77 13.64 10.76
C THR A 4 3.37 13.03 10.60
N ALA A 5 3.18 11.79 11.06
CA ALA A 5 1.87 11.16 11.04
C ALA A 5 0.98 11.68 12.18
N ASP A 6 1.53 11.97 13.35
CA ASP A 6 0.79 12.68 14.41
C ASP A 6 0.40 14.11 13.97
N ASN A 7 1.28 14.83 13.27
CA ASN A 7 0.94 16.13 12.68
C ASN A 7 -0.24 16.01 11.70
N VAL A 8 -0.21 15.00 10.82
CA VAL A 8 -1.34 14.74 9.89
C VAL A 8 -2.60 14.34 10.66
N ALA A 9 -2.50 13.52 11.70
CA ALA A 9 -3.65 13.15 12.52
C ALA A 9 -4.31 14.38 13.17
N ALA A 10 -3.51 15.30 13.71
CA ALA A 10 -3.98 16.54 14.29
C ALA A 10 -4.58 17.50 13.24
N ASP A 11 -3.82 17.81 12.18
CA ASP A 11 -4.22 18.79 11.16
C ASP A 11 -5.46 18.35 10.36
N PHE A 12 -5.64 17.03 10.16
CA PHE A 12 -6.73 16.44 9.37
C PHE A 12 -7.79 15.73 10.22
N ASN A 13 -7.76 15.91 11.54
CA ASN A 13 -8.74 15.34 12.49
C ASN A 13 -8.94 13.82 12.32
N VAL A 14 -7.85 13.06 12.26
CA VAL A 14 -7.89 11.60 12.17
C VAL A 14 -7.79 10.99 13.56
N SER A 15 -8.93 10.55 14.09
CA SER A 15 -9.01 10.04 15.44
C SER A 15 -8.20 8.75 15.64
N ARG A 16 -7.76 8.50 16.87
CA ARG A 16 -7.12 7.23 17.26
C ARG A 16 -8.00 6.02 16.95
N ALA A 17 -9.31 6.13 17.19
CA ALA A 17 -10.25 5.05 16.94
C ALA A 17 -10.31 4.69 15.44
N ASP A 18 -10.32 5.68 14.55
CA ASP A 18 -10.33 5.45 13.11
C ASP A 18 -9.02 4.80 12.64
N GLN A 19 -7.88 5.23 13.20
CA GLN A 19 -6.57 4.67 12.89
C GLN A 19 -6.48 3.19 13.26
N ASP A 20 -6.94 2.83 14.46
CA ASP A 20 -6.94 1.45 14.93
C ASP A 20 -7.94 0.60 14.15
N ALA A 21 -9.11 1.14 13.79
CA ALA A 21 -10.07 0.47 12.93
C ALA A 21 -9.50 0.20 11.53
N PHE A 22 -8.78 1.17 10.94
CA PHE A 22 -8.11 1.02 9.65
C PHE A 22 -7.02 -0.06 9.71
N ALA A 23 -6.21 -0.06 10.76
CA ALA A 23 -5.16 -1.06 10.96
C ALA A 23 -5.73 -2.48 11.14
N ALA A 24 -6.79 -2.63 11.93
CA ALA A 24 -7.49 -3.91 12.07
C ALA A 24 -8.07 -4.40 10.74
N ARG A 25 -8.64 -3.50 9.92
CA ARG A 25 -9.11 -3.84 8.56
C ARG A 25 -7.97 -4.30 7.65
N SER A 26 -6.81 -3.65 7.69
CA SER A 26 -5.64 -4.06 6.90
C SER A 26 -5.22 -5.50 7.23
N GLN A 27 -5.14 -5.83 8.53
CA GLN A 27 -4.83 -7.18 9.01
C GLN A 27 -5.89 -8.21 8.61
N ALA A 28 -7.17 -7.87 8.74
CA ALA A 28 -8.28 -8.75 8.36
C ALA A 28 -8.31 -9.03 6.85
N ARG A 29 -8.08 -8.01 6.01
CA ARG A 29 -8.02 -8.15 4.56
C ARG A 29 -6.83 -9.01 4.12
N TRP A 30 -5.67 -8.83 4.75
CA TRP A 30 -4.53 -9.71 4.51
C TRP A 30 -4.87 -11.17 4.88
N ALA A 31 -5.47 -11.40 6.05
CA ALA A 31 -5.82 -12.75 6.49
C ALA A 31 -6.78 -13.44 5.51
N ALA A 32 -7.79 -12.72 5.01
CA ALA A 32 -8.70 -13.22 4.00
C ALA A 32 -8.00 -13.52 2.67
N ALA A 33 -7.11 -12.63 2.20
CA ALA A 33 -6.35 -12.82 0.97
C ALA A 33 -5.38 -14.00 1.06
N GLN A 34 -4.71 -14.19 2.21
CA GLN A 34 -3.85 -15.34 2.48
C GLN A 34 -4.63 -16.66 2.48
N GLN A 35 -5.78 -16.70 3.15
CA GLN A 35 -6.66 -17.88 3.15
C GLN A 35 -7.17 -18.24 1.76
N ALA A 36 -7.43 -17.22 0.92
CA ALA A 36 -7.84 -17.40 -0.46
C ALA A 36 -6.67 -17.70 -1.42
N GLY A 37 -5.42 -17.78 -0.94
CA GLY A 37 -4.24 -18.06 -1.75
C GLY A 37 -3.87 -16.94 -2.73
N VAL A 38 -4.32 -15.70 -2.50
CA VAL A 38 -4.10 -14.56 -3.42
C VAL A 38 -2.61 -14.30 -3.65
N PHE A 39 -1.80 -14.34 -2.57
CA PHE A 39 -0.39 -14.00 -2.64
C PHE A 39 0.49 -15.05 -3.34
N ALA A 40 -0.02 -16.27 -3.55
CA ALA A 40 0.73 -17.33 -4.23
C ALA A 40 1.08 -16.97 -5.69
N ALA A 41 0.34 -16.05 -6.31
CA ALA A 41 0.62 -15.56 -7.65
C ALA A 41 1.77 -14.52 -7.70
N GLU A 42 2.10 -13.89 -6.58
CA GLU A 42 3.06 -12.77 -6.53
C GLU A 42 4.29 -13.03 -5.64
N ILE A 43 4.25 -14.01 -4.74
CA ILE A 43 5.39 -14.40 -3.91
C ILE A 43 6.25 -15.47 -4.59
N VAL A 44 7.54 -15.20 -4.70
CA VAL A 44 8.56 -16.19 -5.09
C VAL A 44 9.21 -16.77 -3.83
N PRO A 45 9.27 -18.10 -3.64
CA PRO A 45 9.91 -18.71 -2.48
C PRO A 45 11.39 -18.32 -2.31
N VAL A 46 11.81 -18.07 -1.08
CA VAL A 46 13.21 -17.80 -0.72
C VAL A 46 13.74 -18.93 0.16
N SER A 47 14.79 -19.62 -0.30
CA SER A 47 15.44 -20.70 0.45
C SER A 47 16.59 -20.18 1.32
N ILE A 48 16.50 -20.42 2.62
CA ILE A 48 17.50 -20.00 3.61
C ILE A 48 18.32 -21.22 4.06
N ALA A 49 19.60 -21.24 3.67
CA ALA A 49 20.52 -22.30 4.03
C ALA A 49 20.67 -22.44 5.56
N GLN A 50 20.65 -23.68 6.04
CA GLN A 50 20.84 -24.02 7.44
C GLN A 50 22.23 -24.60 7.67
N ARG A 51 22.81 -24.41 8.88
CA ARG A 51 24.11 -24.99 9.22
C ARG A 51 24.11 -26.53 9.16
N LYS A 52 22.96 -27.16 9.44
CA LYS A 52 22.70 -28.59 9.33
C LYS A 52 21.23 -28.79 8.92
N GLY A 53 20.97 -29.72 8.02
CA GLY A 53 19.62 -30.03 7.53
C GLY A 53 19.22 -29.26 6.28
N GLU A 54 17.99 -29.50 5.81
CA GLU A 54 17.43 -28.89 4.61
C GLU A 54 17.22 -27.37 4.76
N PRO A 55 17.27 -26.59 3.66
CA PRO A 55 16.95 -25.17 3.69
C PRO A 55 15.53 -24.90 4.20
N VAL A 56 15.36 -23.83 4.98
CA VAL A 56 14.04 -23.31 5.32
C VAL A 56 13.53 -22.52 4.14
N VAL A 57 12.37 -22.89 3.60
CA VAL A 57 11.76 -22.18 2.46
C VAL A 57 10.71 -21.21 2.97
N VAL A 58 10.97 -19.92 2.80
CA VAL A 58 10.04 -18.83 3.14
C VAL A 58 9.13 -18.57 1.94
N THR A 59 7.81 -18.71 2.16
CA THR A 59 6.78 -18.59 1.12
C THR A 59 5.61 -17.69 1.53
N THR A 60 5.65 -17.11 2.73
CA THR A 60 4.57 -16.31 3.31
C THR A 60 5.17 -15.14 4.06
N ASP A 61 4.53 -13.98 3.97
CA ASP A 61 4.92 -12.80 4.74
C ASP A 61 4.87 -13.08 6.25
N GLU A 62 5.91 -12.67 6.97
CA GLU A 62 6.01 -12.89 8.42
C GLU A 62 5.47 -11.73 9.28
N HIS A 63 5.36 -10.53 8.69
CA HIS A 63 4.88 -9.33 9.39
C HIS A 63 3.39 -9.34 9.79
N PRO A 64 2.48 -9.95 9.01
CA PRO A 64 1.06 -9.97 9.31
C PRO A 64 0.73 -10.58 10.68
N ARG A 65 -0.27 -10.00 11.35
CA ARG A 65 -0.74 -10.37 12.69
C ARG A 65 -2.24 -10.71 12.62
N PRO A 66 -2.62 -11.85 12.00
CA PRO A 66 -4.01 -12.26 11.89
C PRO A 66 -4.68 -12.34 13.26
N GLY A 67 -5.93 -11.88 13.34
CA GLY A 67 -6.69 -11.79 14.59
C GLY A 67 -6.51 -10.47 15.35
N THR A 68 -5.72 -9.52 14.84
CA THR A 68 -5.64 -8.15 15.39
C THR A 68 -7.01 -7.47 15.35
N THR A 69 -7.46 -6.94 16.50
CA THR A 69 -8.72 -6.17 16.61
C THR A 69 -8.49 -4.74 17.05
N ALA A 70 -9.45 -3.85 16.79
CA ALA A 70 -9.37 -2.45 17.23
C ALA A 70 -9.27 -2.32 18.75
N GLU A 71 -9.93 -3.20 19.51
CA GLU A 71 -9.89 -3.22 20.98
C GLU A 71 -8.51 -3.62 21.52
N GLN A 72 -7.80 -4.50 20.81
CA GLN A 72 -6.42 -4.84 21.16
C GLN A 72 -5.49 -3.65 20.85
N LEU A 73 -5.67 -3.03 19.68
CA LEU A 73 -4.88 -1.89 19.23
C LEU A 73 -5.06 -0.67 20.14
N ALA A 74 -6.27 -0.44 20.66
CA ALA A 74 -6.58 0.67 21.58
C ALA A 74 -5.77 0.64 22.88
N ARG A 75 -5.20 -0.52 23.26
CA ARG A 75 -4.37 -0.69 24.47
C ARG A 75 -2.92 -0.25 24.28
N LEU A 76 -2.50 0.02 23.04
CA LEU A 76 -1.13 0.41 22.73
C LEU A 76 -0.92 1.91 23.05
N GLY A 77 0.22 2.22 23.68
CA GLY A 77 0.65 3.60 23.90
C GLY A 77 1.14 4.26 22.60
N GLY A 78 0.97 5.58 22.51
CA GLY A 78 1.50 6.37 21.39
C GLY A 78 3.03 6.37 21.34
N VAL A 79 3.60 6.31 20.14
CA VAL A 79 5.06 6.22 19.93
C VAL A 79 5.76 7.52 20.31
N ASN A 80 5.12 8.66 20.09
CA ASN A 80 5.69 9.99 20.36
C ASN A 80 5.20 10.61 21.68
N GLY A 81 4.37 9.89 22.45
CA GLY A 81 3.74 10.37 23.67
C GLY A 81 2.42 9.67 23.95
N ALA A 82 2.05 9.57 25.23
CA ALA A 82 0.82 8.87 25.64
C ALA A 82 -0.46 9.52 25.07
N ASP A 83 -0.41 10.82 24.80
CA ASP A 83 -1.54 11.65 24.37
C ASP A 83 -1.68 11.66 22.84
N LEU A 84 -0.73 11.05 22.12
CA LEU A 84 -0.66 11.04 20.67
C LEU A 84 -1.23 9.74 20.08
N SER A 85 -1.59 9.80 18.80
CA SER A 85 -2.50 8.84 18.18
C SER A 85 -1.79 7.70 17.44
N VAL A 86 -0.57 7.94 16.99
CA VAL A 86 0.21 6.94 16.23
C VAL A 86 0.82 5.92 17.19
N THR A 87 0.57 4.64 16.93
CA THR A 87 1.09 3.50 17.70
C THR A 87 1.84 2.53 16.79
N ALA A 88 2.58 1.59 17.39
CA ALA A 88 3.18 0.48 16.63
C ALA A 88 2.12 -0.42 15.94
N GLY A 89 0.88 -0.39 16.40
CA GLY A 89 -0.19 -1.22 15.83
C GLY A 89 -0.87 -0.61 14.61
N ASN A 90 -0.83 0.71 14.47
CA ASN A 90 -1.45 1.47 13.37
C ASN A 90 -0.44 2.13 12.41
N ALA A 91 0.82 1.68 12.47
CA ALA A 91 1.91 2.04 11.57
C ALA A 91 2.43 0.80 10.83
N SER A 92 3.05 0.98 9.66
CA SER A 92 3.80 -0.09 9.02
C SER A 92 5.05 -0.45 9.83
N GLY A 93 5.52 -1.69 9.70
CA GLY A 93 6.78 -2.14 10.29
C GLY A 93 8.05 -1.67 9.57
N VAL A 94 9.19 -2.09 10.13
CA VAL A 94 10.48 -2.15 9.44
C VAL A 94 10.64 -3.57 8.92
N ASN A 95 10.94 -3.72 7.63
CA ASN A 95 10.85 -5.02 6.97
C ASN A 95 11.94 -5.17 5.91
N ASP A 96 12.29 -6.43 5.66
CA ASP A 96 13.16 -6.84 4.57
C ASP A 96 12.31 -7.41 3.42
N GLY A 97 12.64 -7.03 2.19
CA GLY A 97 11.94 -7.51 1.01
C GLY A 97 12.46 -6.90 -0.29
N ALA A 98 12.21 -7.59 -1.39
CA ALA A 98 12.53 -7.13 -2.74
C ALA A 98 11.37 -7.43 -3.69
N GLY A 99 11.23 -6.60 -4.72
CA GLY A 99 10.19 -6.74 -5.75
C GLY A 99 10.76 -6.33 -7.10
N ALA A 100 10.37 -7.05 -8.15
CA ALA A 100 10.83 -6.79 -9.51
C ALA A 100 9.65 -6.84 -10.48
N LEU A 101 9.69 -5.94 -11.47
CA LEU A 101 8.74 -5.88 -12.57
C LEU A 101 9.53 -5.85 -13.88
N VAL A 102 9.09 -6.63 -14.87
CA VAL A 102 9.62 -6.55 -16.22
C VAL A 102 8.82 -5.50 -16.98
N VAL A 103 9.50 -4.46 -17.46
CA VAL A 103 8.91 -3.39 -18.28
C VAL A 103 9.46 -3.49 -19.70
N ALA A 104 8.57 -3.51 -20.68
CA ALA A 104 8.93 -3.60 -22.09
C ALA A 104 8.08 -2.64 -22.92
N SER A 105 8.63 -2.14 -24.02
CA SER A 105 7.82 -1.52 -25.07
C SER A 105 6.93 -2.57 -25.73
N ALA A 106 5.81 -2.16 -26.34
CA ALA A 106 4.92 -3.09 -27.05
C ALA A 106 5.67 -3.84 -28.17
N ALA A 107 6.60 -3.18 -28.86
CA ALA A 107 7.43 -3.79 -29.89
C ALA A 107 8.37 -4.86 -29.31
N ALA A 108 9.02 -4.59 -28.18
CA ALA A 108 9.91 -5.54 -27.52
C ALA A 108 9.12 -6.74 -26.96
N ALA A 109 7.97 -6.51 -26.33
CA ALA A 109 7.10 -7.57 -25.83
C ALA A 109 6.66 -8.50 -26.97
N LYS A 110 6.23 -7.94 -28.11
CA LYS A 110 5.87 -8.71 -29.30
C LYS A 110 7.06 -9.49 -29.87
N ALA A 111 8.22 -8.85 -30.01
CA ALA A 111 9.41 -9.49 -30.56
C ALA A 111 9.93 -10.65 -29.70
N GLN A 112 9.71 -10.59 -28.38
CA GLN A 112 10.11 -11.62 -27.42
C GLN A 112 8.98 -12.62 -27.09
N GLY A 113 7.82 -12.53 -27.75
CA GLY A 113 6.68 -13.43 -27.49
C GLY A 113 6.06 -13.30 -26.09
N LEU A 114 6.26 -12.16 -25.42
CA LEU A 114 5.73 -11.91 -24.08
C LEU A 114 4.25 -11.52 -24.14
N THR A 115 3.49 -11.92 -23.13
CA THR A 115 2.10 -11.47 -22.92
C THR A 115 2.09 -10.32 -21.90
N PRO A 116 1.82 -9.07 -22.32
CA PRO A 116 1.73 -7.95 -21.40
C PRO A 116 0.57 -8.17 -20.40
N LYS A 117 0.78 -7.84 -19.13
CA LYS A 117 -0.27 -7.92 -18.09
C LYS A 117 -0.93 -6.59 -17.81
N ALA A 118 -0.19 -5.49 -17.94
CA ALA A 118 -0.71 -4.15 -17.73
C ALA A 118 0.05 -3.13 -18.59
N ARG A 119 -0.58 -1.99 -18.81
CA ARG A 119 -0.01 -0.82 -19.47
C ARG A 119 0.08 0.33 -18.47
N VAL A 120 1.23 1.00 -18.41
CA VAL A 120 1.36 2.26 -17.66
C VAL A 120 0.61 3.36 -18.41
N VAL A 121 -0.42 3.92 -17.79
CA VAL A 121 -1.25 4.99 -18.37
C VAL A 121 -0.61 6.36 -18.11
N GLY A 122 -0.11 6.57 -16.90
CA GLY A 122 0.53 7.81 -16.51
C GLY A 122 1.18 7.73 -15.14
N MET A 123 2.12 8.63 -14.88
CA MET A 123 2.77 8.80 -13.60
C MET A 123 2.91 10.29 -13.26
N ALA A 124 2.83 10.61 -11.98
CA ALA A 124 3.05 11.95 -11.47
C ALA A 124 3.70 11.93 -10.09
N VAL A 125 4.48 12.97 -9.82
CA VAL A 125 5.05 13.27 -8.50
C VAL A 125 4.62 14.66 -8.05
N ALA A 126 4.57 14.88 -6.74
CA ALA A 126 4.26 16.17 -6.14
C ALA A 126 5.05 16.37 -4.84
N GLY A 127 5.26 17.63 -4.47
CA GLY A 127 5.85 18.02 -3.20
C GLY A 127 4.79 18.61 -2.26
N VAL A 128 5.00 18.45 -0.96
CA VAL A 128 4.22 19.00 0.15
C VAL A 128 5.19 19.42 1.27
N GLU A 129 4.70 20.07 2.32
CA GLU A 129 5.54 20.38 3.47
C GLU A 129 6.12 19.10 4.12
N PRO A 130 7.42 19.06 4.46
CA PRO A 130 8.02 17.89 5.09
C PRO A 130 7.33 17.41 6.38
N ARG A 131 6.77 18.34 7.17
CA ARG A 131 6.10 18.05 8.45
C ARG A 131 4.81 17.24 8.31
N ILE A 132 4.19 17.25 7.12
CA ILE A 132 2.94 16.56 6.77
C ILE A 132 3.13 15.70 5.51
N MET A 133 4.33 15.14 5.32
CA MET A 133 4.68 14.35 4.13
C MET A 133 3.66 13.25 3.76
N GLY A 134 2.92 12.74 4.75
CA GLY A 134 1.88 11.73 4.59
C GLY A 134 0.75 12.13 3.63
N ILE A 135 0.50 13.43 3.42
CA ILE A 135 -0.51 13.91 2.47
C ILE A 135 -0.01 13.99 1.01
N GLY A 136 1.28 13.72 0.78
CA GLY A 136 1.90 13.73 -0.56
C GLY A 136 1.12 12.99 -1.67
N PRO A 137 0.44 11.86 -1.41
CA PRO A 137 -0.40 11.20 -2.41
C PRO A 137 -1.46 12.11 -3.03
N VAL A 138 -2.10 12.97 -2.25
CA VAL A 138 -3.22 13.81 -2.71
C VAL A 138 -2.88 14.63 -3.96
N PRO A 139 -1.86 15.51 -3.95
CA PRO A 139 -1.50 16.28 -5.13
C PRO A 139 -0.91 15.41 -6.25
N ALA A 140 -0.27 14.27 -5.94
CA ALA A 140 0.23 13.35 -6.95
C ALA A 140 -0.90 12.65 -7.71
N VAL A 141 -1.93 12.18 -6.99
CA VAL A 141 -3.14 11.54 -7.52
C VAL A 141 -3.93 12.51 -8.40
N ARG A 142 -4.23 13.72 -7.90
CA ARG A 142 -4.90 14.76 -8.69
C ARG A 142 -4.15 15.06 -9.99
N LYS A 143 -2.81 15.13 -9.93
CA LYS A 143 -1.96 15.39 -11.09
C LYS A 143 -1.95 14.25 -12.10
N VAL A 144 -1.87 12.99 -11.68
CA VAL A 144 -1.88 11.85 -12.62
C VAL A 144 -3.25 11.64 -13.25
N LEU A 145 -4.33 11.81 -12.49
CA LEU A 145 -5.70 11.72 -13.01
C LEU A 145 -5.96 12.77 -14.10
N ALA A 146 -5.61 14.03 -13.83
CA ALA A 146 -5.72 15.12 -14.80
C ALA A 146 -4.89 14.85 -16.07
N ARG A 147 -3.65 14.37 -15.92
CA ARG A 147 -2.78 14.00 -17.06
C ARG A 147 -3.34 12.86 -17.90
N ALA A 148 -3.97 11.88 -17.25
CA ALA A 148 -4.53 10.72 -17.92
C ALA A 148 -5.93 10.96 -18.51
N GLY A 149 -6.58 12.09 -18.19
CA GLY A 149 -7.98 12.33 -18.53
C GLY A 149 -8.93 11.34 -17.84
N LEU A 150 -8.57 10.87 -16.64
CA LEU A 150 -9.31 9.88 -15.87
C LEU A 150 -9.83 10.48 -14.57
N THR A 151 -10.83 9.81 -13.99
CA THR A 151 -11.43 10.17 -12.70
C THR A 151 -11.17 9.08 -11.66
N LEU A 152 -11.23 9.44 -10.38
CA LEU A 152 -11.04 8.48 -9.28
C LEU A 152 -12.10 7.37 -9.32
N ALA A 153 -13.32 7.68 -9.76
CA ALA A 153 -14.41 6.73 -9.91
C ALA A 153 -14.17 5.63 -10.97
N GLN A 154 -13.18 5.82 -11.86
CA GLN A 154 -12.79 4.82 -12.85
C GLN A 154 -11.74 3.83 -12.31
N MET A 155 -11.25 4.02 -11.08
CA MET A 155 -10.24 3.14 -10.48
C MET A 155 -10.92 1.94 -9.83
N ASP A 156 -10.78 0.77 -10.44
CA ASP A 156 -11.32 -0.50 -9.91
C ASP A 156 -10.50 -1.03 -8.73
N VAL A 157 -9.24 -0.60 -8.62
CA VAL A 157 -8.31 -0.92 -7.53
C VAL A 157 -7.51 0.34 -7.18
N ILE A 158 -7.33 0.59 -5.89
CA ILE A 158 -6.43 1.63 -5.39
C ILE A 158 -5.47 0.96 -4.41
N GLU A 159 -4.18 0.95 -4.74
CA GLU A 159 -3.12 0.54 -3.82
C GLU A 159 -2.46 1.81 -3.25
N LEU A 160 -2.90 2.19 -2.05
CA LEU A 160 -2.35 3.29 -1.25
C LEU A 160 -1.41 2.73 -0.19
N ASN A 161 -0.13 3.08 -0.22
CA ASN A 161 0.80 2.61 0.81
C ASN A 161 0.38 3.07 2.21
N GLU A 162 0.29 2.13 3.14
CA GLU A 162 -0.14 2.37 4.52
C GLU A 162 1.06 2.63 5.44
N ALA A 163 1.81 3.71 5.20
CA ALA A 163 2.94 4.03 6.08
C ALA A 163 2.45 4.27 7.52
N PHE A 164 1.34 4.99 7.64
CA PHE A 164 0.58 5.17 8.88
C PHE A 164 -0.91 5.23 8.58
N ALA A 165 -1.74 4.69 9.47
CA ALA A 165 -3.19 4.79 9.33
C ALA A 165 -3.66 6.25 9.31
N ALA A 166 -3.05 7.12 10.14
CA ALA A 166 -3.31 8.56 10.17
C ALA A 166 -3.25 9.20 8.76
N GLN A 167 -2.13 9.02 8.05
CA GLN A 167 -2.01 9.61 6.72
C GLN A 167 -2.86 8.90 5.67
N SER A 168 -3.09 7.59 5.82
CA SER A 168 -3.88 6.84 4.85
C SER A 168 -5.31 7.36 4.84
N LEU A 169 -5.91 7.50 6.02
CA LEU A 169 -7.25 8.06 6.21
C LEU A 169 -7.33 9.52 5.74
N ALA A 170 -6.34 10.36 6.09
CA ALA A 170 -6.31 11.75 5.62
C ALA A 170 -6.30 11.84 4.07
N VAL A 171 -5.51 11.00 3.40
CA VAL A 171 -5.48 10.91 1.94
C VAL A 171 -6.81 10.45 1.37
N LEU A 172 -7.43 9.41 1.93
CA LEU A 172 -8.73 8.92 1.46
C LEU A 172 -9.81 10.00 1.57
N ARG A 173 -9.92 10.63 2.74
CA ARG A 173 -10.91 11.68 3.01
C ARG A 173 -10.73 12.90 2.09
N ASP A 174 -9.49 13.35 1.87
CA ASP A 174 -9.19 14.49 0.97
C ASP A 174 -9.51 14.17 -0.51
N LEU A 175 -9.32 12.90 -0.91
CA LEU A 175 -9.72 12.40 -2.23
C LEU A 175 -11.21 12.07 -2.35
N GLY A 176 -12.00 12.21 -1.27
CA GLY A 176 -13.44 11.94 -1.25
C GLY A 176 -13.79 10.45 -1.23
N LEU A 177 -12.89 9.59 -0.74
CA LEU A 177 -13.10 8.15 -0.60
C LEU A 177 -13.55 7.79 0.82
N PRO A 178 -14.45 6.81 0.98
CA PRO A 178 -14.76 6.23 2.29
C PRO A 178 -13.53 5.59 2.95
N ASP A 179 -13.44 5.69 4.27
CA ASP A 179 -12.34 5.14 5.08
C ASP A 179 -12.19 3.60 4.96
N ASP A 180 -13.25 2.91 4.55
CA ASP A 180 -13.34 1.46 4.41
C ASP A 180 -13.61 0.99 2.96
N ALA A 181 -13.42 1.89 1.98
CA ALA A 181 -13.70 1.62 0.57
C ALA A 181 -13.15 0.25 0.13
N PRO A 182 -13.98 -0.64 -0.44
CA PRO A 182 -13.61 -2.04 -0.69
C PRO A 182 -12.60 -2.21 -1.83
N HIS A 183 -12.40 -1.18 -2.65
CA HIS A 183 -11.45 -1.18 -3.75
C HIS A 183 -10.09 -0.57 -3.38
N VAL A 184 -9.96 0.05 -2.20
CA VAL A 184 -8.68 0.54 -1.66
C VAL A 184 -8.04 -0.57 -0.84
N ASN A 185 -6.81 -0.97 -1.14
CA ASN A 185 -6.04 -2.02 -0.45
C ASN A 185 -6.89 -3.27 -0.14
N PRO A 186 -7.52 -3.90 -1.15
CA PRO A 186 -8.50 -4.97 -0.94
C PRO A 186 -7.90 -6.22 -0.28
N ASN A 187 -6.59 -6.42 -0.41
CA ASN A 187 -5.85 -7.56 0.13
C ASN A 187 -5.00 -7.18 1.36
N GLY A 188 -5.29 -6.04 1.99
CA GLY A 188 -4.46 -5.46 3.05
C GLY A 188 -3.34 -4.60 2.47
N GLY A 189 -2.62 -3.90 3.34
CA GLY A 189 -1.53 -3.02 2.95
C GLY A 189 -0.37 -3.05 3.92
N ALA A 190 0.48 -2.03 3.89
CA ALA A 190 1.78 -2.03 4.58
C ALA A 190 1.71 -2.13 6.12
N ILE A 191 0.56 -1.87 6.75
CA ILE A 191 0.36 -2.16 8.18
C ILE A 191 0.36 -3.68 8.43
N ALA A 192 -0.16 -4.46 7.49
CA ALA A 192 -0.17 -5.91 7.54
C ALA A 192 1.08 -6.53 6.91
N VAL A 193 1.42 -6.18 5.68
CA VAL A 193 2.51 -6.84 4.92
C VAL A 193 3.89 -6.21 5.15
N GLY A 194 3.95 -5.07 5.85
CA GLY A 194 5.20 -4.36 6.08
C GLY A 194 5.60 -3.38 4.97
N HIS A 195 6.69 -2.64 5.22
CA HIS A 195 7.14 -1.55 4.35
C HIS A 195 8.68 -1.54 4.11
N PRO A 196 9.23 -2.50 3.34
CA PRO A 196 10.61 -2.39 2.87
C PRO A 196 10.69 -1.22 1.88
N LEU A 197 11.36 -0.14 2.26
CA LEU A 197 11.24 1.17 1.60
C LEU A 197 11.54 1.10 0.09
N GLY A 198 12.64 0.46 -0.29
CA GLY A 198 13.05 0.33 -1.70
C GLY A 198 12.18 -0.62 -2.53
N MET A 199 11.45 -1.54 -1.90
CA MET A 199 10.57 -2.51 -2.57
C MET A 199 9.16 -1.95 -2.80
N SER A 200 8.65 -1.17 -1.85
CA SER A 200 7.21 -0.97 -1.69
C SER A 200 6.53 -0.35 -2.91
N GLY A 201 7.21 0.54 -3.65
CA GLY A 201 6.67 1.09 -4.88
C GLY A 201 6.40 0.02 -5.96
N ALA A 202 7.34 -0.91 -6.16
CA ALA A 202 7.17 -2.03 -7.08
C ALA A 202 6.10 -3.03 -6.59
N ARG A 203 6.06 -3.29 -5.27
CA ARG A 203 5.05 -4.14 -4.64
C ARG A 203 3.63 -3.64 -4.92
N LEU A 204 3.34 -2.36 -4.69
CA LEU A 204 2.01 -1.77 -4.93
C LEU A 204 1.56 -1.99 -6.38
N VAL A 205 2.45 -1.75 -7.34
CA VAL A 205 2.14 -1.93 -8.77
C VAL A 205 1.89 -3.40 -9.11
N MET A 206 2.69 -4.31 -8.56
CA MET A 206 2.53 -5.76 -8.76
C MET A 206 1.20 -6.26 -8.17
N THR A 207 0.92 -5.94 -6.91
CA THR A 207 -0.32 -6.33 -6.21
C THR A 207 -1.54 -5.74 -6.91
N ALA A 208 -1.51 -4.46 -7.32
CA ALA A 208 -2.59 -3.85 -8.09
C ALA A 208 -2.83 -4.54 -9.44
N MET A 209 -1.76 -4.90 -10.16
CA MET A 209 -1.85 -5.62 -11.43
C MET A 209 -2.51 -6.99 -11.24
N TYR A 210 -2.07 -7.79 -10.29
CA TYR A 210 -2.68 -9.09 -10.01
C TYR A 210 -4.14 -8.96 -9.58
N GLU A 211 -4.45 -7.95 -8.77
CA GLU A 211 -5.80 -7.70 -8.31
C GLU A 211 -6.73 -7.30 -9.47
N LEU A 212 -6.29 -6.44 -10.41
CA LEU A 212 -7.07 -6.10 -11.61
C LEU A 212 -7.43 -7.35 -12.42
N HIS A 213 -6.47 -8.26 -12.61
CA HIS A 213 -6.71 -9.53 -13.31
C HIS A 213 -7.70 -10.41 -12.55
N ARG A 214 -7.53 -10.53 -11.23
CA ARG A 214 -8.39 -11.35 -10.37
C ARG A 214 -9.85 -10.89 -10.38
N ARG A 215 -10.09 -9.58 -10.35
CA ARG A 215 -11.46 -9.01 -10.31
C ARG A 215 -12.02 -8.63 -11.68
N GLY A 216 -11.25 -8.77 -12.76
CA GLY A 216 -11.63 -8.28 -14.09
C GLY A 216 -11.70 -6.75 -14.19
N GLY A 217 -11.06 -6.01 -13.28
CA GLY A 217 -11.02 -4.55 -13.27
C GLY A 217 -10.17 -3.99 -14.41
N ARG A 218 -10.37 -2.73 -14.78
CA ARG A 218 -9.68 -2.06 -15.87
C ARG A 218 -8.52 -1.19 -15.38
N TYR A 219 -8.77 -0.24 -14.49
CA TYR A 219 -7.74 0.72 -14.06
C TYR A 219 -7.40 0.56 -12.57
N ALA A 220 -6.11 0.66 -12.25
CA ALA A 220 -5.66 0.78 -10.88
C ALA A 220 -4.83 2.04 -10.66
N LEU A 221 -5.01 2.65 -9.49
CA LEU A 221 -4.20 3.74 -8.98
C LEU A 221 -3.25 3.22 -7.91
N CYS A 222 -1.94 3.33 -8.14
CA CYS A 222 -0.90 3.01 -7.16
C CYS A 222 -0.31 4.32 -6.64
N THR A 223 -0.36 4.58 -5.33
CA THR A 223 0.15 5.84 -4.78
C THR A 223 0.74 5.68 -3.38
N MET A 224 1.73 6.52 -3.06
CA MET A 224 2.35 6.53 -1.74
C MET A 224 2.94 7.89 -1.38
N CYS A 225 2.98 8.17 -0.08
CA CYS A 225 3.75 9.27 0.49
C CYS A 225 5.24 8.94 0.45
N ILE A 226 6.07 9.96 0.48
CA ILE A 226 7.52 9.86 0.49
C ILE A 226 8.04 10.83 1.55
N GLY A 227 8.99 10.36 2.36
CA GLY A 227 9.63 11.17 3.40
C GLY A 227 10.19 12.48 2.84
N VAL A 228 10.32 13.50 3.71
CA VAL A 228 10.78 14.84 3.33
C VAL A 228 9.80 15.60 2.41
N GLY A 229 8.53 15.19 2.38
CA GLY A 229 7.44 16.00 1.80
C GLY A 229 7.21 15.76 0.31
N GLN A 230 7.04 14.50 -0.08
CA GLN A 230 6.78 14.13 -1.47
C GLN A 230 5.66 13.11 -1.57
N GLY A 231 5.11 12.95 -2.78
CA GLY A 231 4.21 11.87 -3.12
C GLY A 231 4.34 11.47 -4.59
N ILE A 232 4.00 10.22 -4.87
CA ILE A 232 4.04 9.62 -6.19
C ILE A 232 2.72 8.90 -6.46
N ALA A 233 2.24 8.96 -7.69
CA ALA A 233 1.08 8.23 -8.16
C ALA A 233 1.31 7.69 -9.57
N MET A 234 0.84 6.48 -9.84
CA MET A 234 0.86 5.82 -11.14
C MET A 234 -0.51 5.20 -11.42
N ILE A 235 -0.97 5.33 -12.66
CA ILE A 235 -2.15 4.61 -13.14
C ILE A 235 -1.70 3.50 -14.09
N ILE A 236 -2.19 2.28 -13.85
CA ILE A 236 -2.02 1.14 -14.74
C ILE A 236 -3.37 0.68 -15.29
N GLU A 237 -3.38 0.15 -16.51
CA GLU A 237 -4.56 -0.45 -17.14
C GLU A 237 -4.29 -1.93 -17.43
N ARG A 238 -5.22 -2.82 -17.07
CA ARG A 238 -5.18 -4.23 -17.47
C ARG A 238 -5.35 -4.36 -18.98
N VAL A 239 -4.50 -5.16 -19.62
CA VAL A 239 -4.54 -5.49 -21.05
C VAL A 239 -4.72 -6.98 -21.30
#